data_AF-A0A1H4PGT8-F1
#
_entry.id   AF-A0A1H4PGT8-F1
#
_cell.length_a   1.000
_cell.length_b   1.000
_cell.length_c   1.000
_cell.angle_alpha   90.00
_cell.angle_beta   90.00
_cell.angle_gamma   90.00
#
_symmetry.space_group_name_H-M   'P 1'
#
loop_
_entity.id
_entity.type
_entity.pdbx_description
1 polymer ?
#
loop_
_entity_poly.entity_id
_entity_poly.type
_entity_poly.pdbx_seq_one_letter_code
_entity_poly.pdbx_strand_id
1 'polypeptide(L)'
;MKAADPLWTPQNAKDIELLPVGKWWDAVSAPTTVADRALELLGDRSGAVIQDDTYGKMYWLIRIDTATARSWRMRQVRVLTALADEGTLLGVPPASWGAEHRTYWRIPLGPDRYLTDINHLVRALRQALDDVLGPTPDGRQLCYRCQLPTDEPVPVAIEHSSSVASATVYACPSHARDYPRAAVAQAVRGRTR
;
A
#
# COMPACT_ATOMS: atom_id res chain seq x y z
N MET A 1 -28.36 18.86 22.66
CA MET A 1 -27.04 19.50 22.39
C MET A 1 -26.17 18.46 21.71
N LYS A 2 -25.84 18.67 20.43
CA LYS A 2 -25.08 17.73 19.61
C LYS A 2 -23.61 17.80 20.07
N ALA A 3 -23.03 16.70 20.53
CA ALA A 3 -21.60 16.65 20.78
C ALA A 3 -20.90 16.95 19.44
N ALA A 4 -20.09 18.01 19.41
CA ALA A 4 -19.23 18.28 18.26
C ALA A 4 -18.21 17.13 18.20
N ASP A 5 -18.33 16.27 17.20
CA ASP A 5 -17.25 15.36 16.84
C ASP A 5 -15.97 16.19 16.71
N PRO A 6 -14.87 15.85 17.40
CA PRO A 6 -13.60 16.51 17.14
C PRO A 6 -13.18 16.11 15.71
N LEU A 7 -13.51 17.00 14.77
CA LEU A 7 -13.30 16.83 13.35
C LEU A 7 -11.79 16.87 13.11
N TRP A 8 -11.15 15.70 13.15
CA TRP A 8 -9.72 15.55 12.84
C TRP A 8 -9.37 16.00 11.40
N THR A 9 -10.40 16.22 10.56
CA THR A 9 -10.28 16.60 9.15
C THR A 9 -9.38 17.81 9.01
N PRO A 10 -8.39 17.79 8.08
CA PRO A 10 -7.42 18.87 7.94
C PRO A 10 -8.15 20.19 7.73
N GLN A 11 -7.98 21.10 8.68
CA GLN A 11 -8.55 22.46 8.60
C GLN A 11 -7.69 23.34 7.70
N ASN A 12 -6.42 22.98 7.53
CA ASN A 12 -5.52 23.67 6.63
C ASN A 12 -5.95 23.46 5.17
N ALA A 13 -6.24 24.57 4.48
CA ALA A 13 -6.62 24.58 3.08
C ALA A 13 -5.43 24.82 2.12
N LYS A 14 -4.23 25.10 2.66
CA LYS A 14 -3.10 25.67 1.92
C LYS A 14 -1.91 24.72 1.76
N ASP A 15 -1.71 23.79 2.68
CA ASP A 15 -0.56 22.88 2.66
C ASP A 15 -0.85 21.56 3.38
N ILE A 16 0.03 20.59 3.17
CA ILE A 16 0.01 19.27 3.82
C ILE A 16 0.18 19.44 5.33
N GLU A 17 -0.70 18.81 6.10
CA GLU A 17 -0.65 18.80 7.56
C GLU A 17 -0.09 17.46 8.06
N LEU A 18 0.97 17.48 8.85
CA LEU A 18 1.53 16.27 9.46
C LEU A 18 0.70 15.89 10.70
N LEU A 19 -0.10 14.83 10.57
CA LEU A 19 -0.98 14.37 11.64
C LEU A 19 -0.48 13.06 12.28
N PRO A 20 -0.56 12.93 13.61
CA PRO A 20 -0.19 11.71 14.30
C PRO A 20 -1.17 10.58 14.02
N VAL A 21 -0.62 9.44 13.61
CA VAL A 21 -1.33 8.17 13.48
C VAL A 21 -1.68 7.63 14.88
N GLY A 22 -2.81 6.93 15.00
CA GLY A 22 -3.32 6.36 16.25
C GLY A 22 -4.07 7.35 17.16
N LYS A 23 -4.10 8.65 16.81
CA LYS A 23 -4.90 9.64 17.56
C LYS A 23 -6.37 9.63 17.15
N TRP A 24 -6.63 9.58 15.85
CA TRP A 24 -7.99 9.58 15.28
C TRP A 24 -8.23 8.41 14.32
N TRP A 25 -7.15 7.93 13.70
CA TRP A 25 -7.14 6.84 12.73
C TRP A 25 -5.75 6.22 12.70
N ASP A 26 -5.72 4.94 12.36
CA ASP A 26 -4.51 4.31 11.86
C ASP A 26 -4.50 4.42 10.33
N ALA A 27 -3.37 4.09 9.70
CA ALA A 27 -3.29 4.10 8.25
C ALA A 27 -2.66 2.82 7.69
N VAL A 28 -3.04 2.45 6.47
CA VAL A 28 -2.40 1.37 5.73
C VAL A 28 -1.82 1.96 4.46
N SER A 29 -0.54 1.71 4.22
CA SER A 29 0.15 2.14 3.00
C SER A 29 0.43 0.98 2.07
N ALA A 30 0.30 1.21 0.76
CA ALA A 30 0.69 0.28 -0.29
C ALA A 30 1.29 1.05 -1.49
N PRO A 31 2.15 0.40 -2.31
CA PRO A 31 2.63 1.00 -3.56
C PRO A 31 1.48 1.31 -4.52
N THR A 32 1.57 2.41 -5.28
CA THR A 32 0.49 2.88 -6.17
C THR A 32 -0.07 1.77 -7.08
N THR A 33 0.78 0.92 -7.66
CA THR A 33 0.33 -0.15 -8.57
C THR A 33 -0.51 -1.22 -7.88
N VAL A 34 -0.17 -1.59 -6.64
CA VAL A 34 -0.97 -2.50 -5.82
C VAL A 34 -2.23 -1.79 -5.36
N ALA A 35 -2.12 -0.51 -5.03
CA ALA A 35 -3.21 0.27 -4.52
C ALA A 35 -4.31 0.54 -5.55
N ASP A 36 -3.95 0.89 -6.79
CA ASP A 36 -4.90 1.03 -7.89
C ASP A 36 -5.74 -0.26 -8.05
N ARG A 37 -5.07 -1.42 -8.06
CA ARG A 37 -5.76 -2.72 -8.14
C ARG A 37 -6.64 -2.99 -6.92
N ALA A 38 -6.19 -2.63 -5.72
CA ALA A 38 -6.99 -2.77 -4.50
C ALA A 38 -8.23 -1.85 -4.53
N LEU A 39 -8.13 -0.64 -5.08
CA LEU A 39 -9.27 0.27 -5.25
C LEU A 39 -10.31 -0.30 -6.23
N GLU A 40 -9.87 -0.90 -7.35
CA GLU A 40 -10.77 -1.62 -8.26
C GLU A 40 -11.54 -2.74 -7.56
N LEU A 41 -10.86 -3.52 -6.71
CA LEU A 41 -11.46 -4.63 -5.96
C LEU A 41 -12.37 -4.15 -4.82
N LEU A 42 -12.04 -3.03 -4.19
CA LEU A 42 -12.86 -2.43 -3.13
C LEU A 42 -14.13 -1.79 -3.69
N GLY A 43 -14.02 -1.09 -4.81
CA GLY A 43 -15.08 -0.25 -5.34
C GLY A 43 -15.59 0.74 -4.29
N ASP A 44 -16.91 0.82 -4.14
CA ASP A 44 -17.56 1.73 -3.20
C ASP A 44 -17.32 1.44 -1.71
N ARG A 45 -16.68 0.30 -1.38
CA ARG A 45 -16.32 -0.03 0.01
C ARG A 45 -15.06 0.68 0.50
N SER A 46 -14.33 1.36 -0.38
CA SER A 46 -13.18 2.17 0.04
C SER A 46 -13.66 3.44 0.74
N GLY A 47 -13.04 3.75 1.87
CA GLY A 47 -13.09 5.09 2.47
C GLY A 47 -12.15 6.06 1.75
N ALA A 48 -11.76 7.12 2.44
CA ALA A 48 -10.90 8.15 1.91
C ALA A 48 -9.47 7.62 1.73
N VAL A 49 -8.82 8.09 0.67
CA VAL A 49 -7.50 7.60 0.24
C VAL A 49 -6.63 8.77 -0.15
N ILE A 50 -5.44 8.81 0.42
CA ILE A 50 -4.42 9.79 0.08
C ILE A 50 -3.48 9.16 -0.95
N GLN A 51 -3.30 9.81 -2.09
CA GLN A 51 -2.22 9.52 -3.03
C GLN A 51 -1.00 10.36 -2.65
N ASP A 52 0.18 9.77 -2.72
CA ASP A 52 1.47 10.41 -2.54
C ASP A 52 2.41 9.99 -3.66
N ASP A 53 2.52 10.86 -4.66
CA ASP A 53 3.36 10.63 -5.84
C ASP A 53 4.85 10.84 -5.55
N THR A 54 5.20 11.42 -4.40
CA THR A 54 6.61 11.57 -3.99
C THR A 54 7.21 10.21 -3.65
N TYR A 55 6.46 9.38 -2.94
CA TYR A 55 6.91 8.03 -2.55
C TYR A 55 6.26 6.90 -3.36
N GLY A 56 5.33 7.24 -4.26
CA GLY A 56 4.60 6.26 -5.07
C GLY A 56 3.74 5.34 -4.20
N LYS A 57 3.03 5.93 -3.23
CA LYS A 57 2.21 5.20 -2.27
C LYS A 57 0.80 5.78 -2.20
N MET A 58 -0.14 4.93 -1.84
CA MET A 58 -1.45 5.36 -1.33
C MET A 58 -1.58 5.00 0.15
N TYR A 59 -2.38 5.79 0.85
CA TYR A 59 -2.71 5.58 2.26
C TYR A 59 -4.21 5.54 2.45
N TRP A 60 -4.72 4.42 2.98
CA TRP A 60 -6.09 4.34 3.49
C TRP A 60 -6.10 4.70 4.96
N LEU A 61 -7.11 5.46 5.37
CA LEU A 61 -7.40 5.70 6.78
C LEU A 61 -8.29 4.57 7.29
N ILE A 62 -7.94 4.03 8.46
CA ILE A 62 -8.68 2.96 9.12
C ILE A 62 -8.95 3.34 10.58
N ARG A 63 -9.90 2.66 11.22
CA ARG A 63 -10.18 2.88 12.65
C ARG A 63 -8.95 2.51 13.48
N ILE A 64 -8.68 3.30 14.53
CA ILE A 64 -7.63 3.02 15.52
C ILE A 64 -7.80 1.64 16.16
N ASP A 65 -6.71 1.07 16.67
CA ASP A 65 -6.66 -0.19 17.42
C ASP A 65 -7.22 -1.40 16.67
N THR A 66 -7.43 -1.25 15.37
CA THR A 66 -8.05 -2.28 14.53
C THR A 66 -6.97 -3.16 13.88
N ALA A 67 -5.75 -2.65 13.76
CA ALA A 67 -4.62 -3.43 13.30
C ALA A 67 -3.86 -4.02 14.49
N THR A 68 -4.19 -5.25 14.88
CA THR A 68 -3.27 -6.05 15.69
C THR A 68 -1.95 -6.20 14.94
N ALA A 69 -0.95 -5.41 15.34
CA ALA A 69 0.28 -5.08 14.60
C ALA A 69 1.15 -6.25 14.09
N ARG A 70 0.77 -7.51 14.34
CA ARG A 70 1.50 -8.73 13.95
C ARG A 70 0.77 -9.68 13.01
N SER A 71 -0.55 -9.62 12.84
CA SER A 71 -1.31 -10.69 12.17
C SER A 71 -1.40 -10.58 10.64
N TRP A 72 -0.92 -9.48 10.03
CA TRP A 72 -1.12 -9.22 8.59
C TRP A 72 0.18 -8.77 7.91
N ARG A 73 1.22 -9.61 7.95
CA ARG A 73 2.45 -9.36 7.16
C ARG A 73 2.17 -9.62 5.67
N MET A 74 2.17 -8.55 4.89
CA MET A 74 2.06 -8.60 3.43
C MET A 74 3.25 -7.86 2.81
N ARG A 75 3.78 -8.40 1.72
CA ARG A 75 4.90 -7.78 0.99
C ARG A 75 4.52 -6.36 0.60
N GLN A 76 5.39 -5.39 0.90
CA GLN A 76 5.27 -3.98 0.51
C GLN A 76 4.09 -3.20 1.10
N VAL A 77 3.22 -3.82 1.89
CA VAL A 77 2.15 -3.14 2.64
C VAL A 77 2.65 -2.84 4.04
N ARG A 78 2.34 -1.65 4.56
CA ARG A 78 2.67 -1.27 5.94
C ARG A 78 1.45 -0.73 6.65
N VAL A 79 1.20 -1.23 7.85
CA VAL A 79 0.29 -0.60 8.80
C VAL A 79 1.08 0.46 9.55
N LEU A 80 0.57 1.68 9.55
CA LEU A 80 1.00 2.79 10.36
C LEU A 80 0.01 2.85 11.53
N THR A 81 0.52 2.69 12.75
CA THR A 81 -0.26 2.73 14.00
C THR A 81 0.58 3.44 15.05
N ALA A 82 -0.04 3.96 16.10
CA ALA A 82 0.71 4.39 17.27
C ALA A 82 1.50 3.21 17.85
N LEU A 83 2.80 3.40 18.06
CA LEU A 83 3.64 2.50 18.84
C LEU A 83 3.95 3.20 20.16
N ALA A 84 4.04 2.43 21.25
CA ALA A 84 4.12 2.96 22.63
C ALA A 84 5.23 4.00 22.83
N ASP A 85 6.32 3.92 22.06
CA ASP A 85 7.52 4.75 22.23
C ASP A 85 7.87 5.62 21.01
N GLU A 86 7.10 5.56 19.91
CA GLU A 86 7.39 6.34 18.69
C GLU A 86 6.10 6.74 17.96
N GLY A 87 5.92 8.05 17.77
CA GLY A 87 4.79 8.60 17.02
C GLY A 87 5.04 8.58 15.52
N THR A 88 4.24 7.82 14.77
CA THR A 88 4.25 7.91 13.30
C THR A 88 3.41 9.11 12.86
N LEU A 89 3.96 9.95 11.98
CA LEU A 89 3.24 11.05 11.34
C LEU A 89 2.87 10.66 9.90
N LEU A 90 1.69 11.07 9.45
CA LEU A 90 1.28 10.99 8.06
C LEU A 90 0.91 12.39 7.56
N GLY A 91 1.44 12.75 6.38
CA GLY A 91 1.08 13.99 5.70
C GLY A 91 -0.31 13.88 5.09
N VAL A 92 -1.24 14.65 5.62
CA VAL A 92 -2.63 14.70 5.17
C VAL A 92 -2.84 15.96 4.33
N PRO A 93 -3.27 15.84 3.07
CA PRO A 93 -3.49 17.00 2.22
C PRO A 93 -4.78 17.73 2.59
N PRO A 94 -4.89 19.03 2.28
CA PRO A 94 -6.15 19.77 2.33
C PRO A 94 -7.31 19.02 1.67
N ALA A 95 -8.51 19.12 2.25
CA ALA A 95 -9.68 18.38 1.78
C ALA A 95 -10.07 18.68 0.31
N SER A 96 -9.68 19.85 -0.21
CA SER A 96 -9.94 20.28 -1.58
C SER A 96 -8.90 19.81 -2.60
N TRP A 97 -7.77 19.23 -2.17
CA TRP A 97 -6.68 18.88 -3.08
C TRP A 97 -6.99 17.59 -3.85
N GLY A 98 -6.98 17.70 -5.18
CA GLY A 98 -7.09 16.61 -6.14
C GLY A 98 -5.78 16.34 -6.87
N ALA A 99 -5.87 15.59 -7.97
CA ALA A 99 -4.73 15.05 -8.72
C ALA A 99 -3.78 16.11 -9.34
N GLU A 100 -4.13 17.39 -9.26
CA GLU A 100 -3.25 18.50 -9.61
C GLU A 100 -2.10 18.73 -8.60
N HIS A 101 -2.17 18.14 -7.40
CA HIS A 101 -1.13 18.18 -6.37
C HIS A 101 -0.35 16.87 -6.29
N ARG A 102 0.89 16.90 -5.75
CA ARG A 102 1.72 15.68 -5.59
C ARG A 102 1.23 14.73 -4.49
N THR A 103 0.60 15.29 -3.46
CA THR A 103 -0.05 14.54 -2.39
C THR A 103 -1.49 15.03 -2.31
N TYR A 104 -2.47 14.17 -2.51
CA TYR A 104 -3.86 14.59 -2.70
C TYR A 104 -4.85 13.50 -2.31
N TRP A 105 -6.13 13.84 -2.23
CA TRP A 105 -7.17 12.85 -2.01
C TRP A 105 -7.50 12.13 -3.32
N ARG A 106 -7.04 10.88 -3.44
CA ARG A 106 -7.44 9.98 -4.53
C ARG A 106 -8.92 9.63 -4.44
N ILE A 107 -9.39 9.38 -3.22
CA ILE A 107 -10.81 9.30 -2.89
C ILE A 107 -11.06 10.39 -1.83
N PRO A 108 -11.92 11.37 -2.10
CA PRO A 108 -12.16 12.48 -1.20
C PRO A 108 -12.88 12.03 0.07
N LEU A 109 -12.74 12.86 1.09
CA LEU A 109 -13.50 12.74 2.32
C LEU A 109 -15.00 12.88 2.04
N GLY A 110 -15.81 12.00 2.60
CA GLY A 110 -17.26 12.05 2.49
C GLY A 110 -17.94 11.58 3.77
N PRO A 111 -19.20 11.98 4.02
CA PRO A 111 -19.92 11.70 5.27
C PRO A 111 -20.00 10.20 5.61
N ASP A 112 -20.02 9.32 4.60
CA ASP A 112 -20.03 7.85 4.77
C ASP A 112 -18.79 7.15 4.22
N ARG A 113 -17.78 7.91 3.77
CA ARG A 113 -16.58 7.36 3.10
C ARG A 113 -15.30 7.82 3.78
N TYR A 114 -15.35 7.94 5.10
CA TYR A 114 -14.22 8.47 5.83
C TYR A 114 -13.14 7.39 6.07
N LEU A 115 -13.48 6.32 6.81
CA LEU A 115 -12.58 5.22 7.10
C LEU A 115 -12.88 4.01 6.22
N THR A 116 -11.85 3.25 5.88
CA THR A 116 -12.00 1.96 5.20
C THR A 116 -12.10 0.85 6.23
N ASP A 117 -13.08 -0.06 6.07
CA ASP A 117 -13.14 -1.27 6.89
C ASP A 117 -11.91 -2.15 6.64
N ILE A 118 -11.24 -2.55 7.73
CA ILE A 118 -9.97 -3.26 7.66
C ILE A 118 -10.10 -4.62 6.96
N ASN A 119 -11.24 -5.31 7.12
CA ASN A 119 -11.41 -6.67 6.62
C ASN A 119 -11.64 -6.66 5.11
N HIS A 120 -12.33 -5.64 4.61
CA HIS A 120 -12.44 -5.39 3.17
C HIS A 120 -11.09 -4.99 2.58
N LEU A 121 -10.37 -4.07 3.23
CA LEU A 121 -9.06 -3.61 2.76
C LEU A 121 -8.03 -4.76 2.71
N VAL A 122 -7.93 -5.56 3.77
CA VAL A 122 -7.01 -6.71 3.84
C VAL A 122 -7.29 -7.72 2.73
N ARG A 123 -8.56 -8.03 2.46
CA ARG A 123 -8.93 -8.95 1.37
C ARG A 123 -8.55 -8.39 0.00
N ALA A 124 -8.85 -7.12 -0.25
CA ALA A 124 -8.51 -6.46 -1.51
C ALA A 124 -6.99 -6.36 -1.71
N LEU A 125 -6.23 -5.99 -0.68
CA LEU A 125 -4.77 -5.88 -0.76
C LEU A 125 -4.09 -7.22 -1.01
N ARG A 126 -4.55 -8.32 -0.36
CA ARG A 126 -4.00 -9.66 -0.64
C ARG A 126 -4.20 -10.05 -2.10
N GLN A 127 -5.42 -9.92 -2.60
CA GLN A 127 -5.70 -10.24 -3.99
C GLN A 127 -4.94 -9.32 -4.95
N ALA A 128 -4.87 -8.02 -4.66
CA ALA A 128 -4.11 -7.08 -5.47
C ALA A 128 -2.61 -7.40 -5.51
N LEU A 129 -2.03 -7.83 -4.38
CA LEU A 129 -0.64 -8.27 -4.33
C LEU A 129 -0.40 -9.52 -5.18
N ASP A 130 -1.31 -10.50 -5.11
CA ASP A 130 -1.19 -11.70 -5.92
C ASP A 130 -1.39 -11.40 -7.41
N ASP A 131 -2.31 -10.50 -7.76
CA ASP A 131 -2.53 -10.06 -9.15
C ASP A 131 -1.32 -9.27 -9.71
N VAL A 132 -0.68 -8.43 -8.88
CA VAL A 132 0.36 -7.49 -9.31
C VAL A 132 1.77 -8.07 -9.20
N LEU A 133 2.05 -8.88 -8.18
CA LEU A 133 3.38 -9.44 -7.88
C LEU A 133 3.41 -10.97 -8.02
N GLY A 134 2.29 -11.60 -8.37
CA GLY A 134 2.14 -13.05 -8.34
C GLY A 134 2.04 -13.57 -6.90
N PRO A 135 1.70 -14.86 -6.74
CA PRO A 135 1.61 -15.48 -5.42
C PRO A 135 2.93 -15.34 -4.67
N THR A 136 2.81 -15.23 -3.34
CA THR A 136 3.99 -15.18 -2.46
C THR A 136 4.79 -16.45 -2.65
N PRO A 137 6.07 -16.37 -3.03
CA PRO A 137 6.89 -17.56 -3.20
C PRO A 137 7.11 -18.24 -1.84
N ASP A 138 7.25 -19.56 -1.87
CA ASP A 138 7.56 -20.32 -0.67
C ASP A 138 8.94 -19.98 -0.14
N GLY A 139 9.00 -19.55 1.12
CA GLY A 139 10.24 -19.21 1.80
C GLY A 139 10.91 -17.91 1.34
N ARG A 140 12.01 -17.60 2.01
CA ARG A 140 12.84 -16.42 1.72
C ARG A 140 13.53 -16.59 0.37
N GLN A 141 13.42 -15.57 -0.46
CA GLN A 141 14.11 -15.54 -1.75
C GLN A 141 15.39 -14.72 -1.66
N LEU A 142 16.35 -14.99 -2.54
CA LEU A 142 17.52 -14.15 -2.72
C LEU A 142 17.24 -13.09 -3.78
N CYS A 143 17.73 -11.88 -3.54
CA CYS A 143 17.80 -10.88 -4.60
C CYS A 143 18.90 -11.27 -5.58
N TYR A 144 18.59 -11.41 -6.87
CA TYR A 144 19.57 -11.77 -7.89
C TYR A 144 20.71 -10.74 -8.01
N ARG A 145 20.48 -9.48 -7.60
CA ARG A 145 21.46 -8.38 -7.72
C ARG A 145 22.47 -8.34 -6.58
N CYS A 146 22.02 -8.38 -5.33
CA CYS A 146 22.91 -8.34 -4.16
C CYS A 146 23.13 -9.69 -3.48
N GLN A 147 22.46 -10.75 -3.91
CA GLN A 147 22.54 -12.10 -3.37
C GLN A 147 22.17 -12.21 -1.87
N LEU A 148 21.47 -11.21 -1.34
CA LEU A 148 20.98 -11.21 0.05
C LEU A 148 19.53 -11.72 0.13
N PRO A 149 19.16 -12.41 1.23
CA PRO A 149 17.77 -12.79 1.50
C PRO A 149 16.86 -11.57 1.58
N THR A 150 15.65 -11.71 1.04
CA THR A 150 14.59 -10.71 1.16
C THR A 150 13.29 -11.36 1.60
N ASP A 151 12.65 -10.74 2.61
CA ASP A 151 11.29 -11.07 3.03
C ASP A 151 10.23 -10.40 2.13
N GLU A 152 10.64 -9.58 1.16
CA GLU A 152 9.76 -8.89 0.20
C GLU A 152 10.21 -9.06 -1.27
N PRO A 153 10.24 -10.30 -1.77
CA PRO A 153 10.71 -10.57 -3.12
C PRO A 153 9.77 -10.01 -4.19
N VAL A 154 10.37 -9.29 -5.15
CA VAL A 154 9.70 -8.78 -6.35
C VAL A 154 10.19 -9.58 -7.55
N PRO A 155 9.29 -10.23 -8.31
CA PRO A 155 9.69 -10.91 -9.54
C PRO A 155 10.09 -9.89 -10.60
N VAL A 156 11.24 -10.11 -11.24
CA VAL A 156 11.80 -9.18 -12.25
C VAL A 156 12.06 -9.83 -13.60
N ALA A 157 12.18 -11.15 -13.66
CA ALA A 157 12.30 -11.91 -14.90
C ALA A 157 11.86 -13.37 -14.70
N ILE A 158 11.67 -14.08 -15.81
CA ILE A 158 11.55 -15.53 -15.84
C ILE A 158 12.68 -16.05 -16.72
N GLU A 159 13.51 -16.93 -16.18
CA GLU A 159 14.51 -17.64 -16.97
C GLU A 159 13.85 -18.86 -17.63
N HIS A 160 13.85 -18.87 -18.95
CA HIS A 160 13.44 -20.02 -19.74
C HIS A 160 14.66 -20.93 -19.93
N SER A 161 14.76 -21.99 -19.12
CA SER A 161 15.70 -23.08 -19.39
C SER A 161 15.00 -24.16 -20.21
N SER A 162 15.70 -24.75 -21.18
CA SER A 162 15.16 -25.77 -22.09
C SER A 162 14.95 -27.15 -21.44
N SER A 163 15.28 -27.32 -20.15
CA SER A 163 15.30 -28.64 -19.50
C SER A 163 14.85 -28.65 -18.03
N VAL A 164 14.60 -27.50 -17.41
CA VAL A 164 14.08 -27.37 -16.03
C VAL A 164 13.00 -26.30 -16.01
N ALA A 165 11.97 -26.50 -15.17
CA ALA A 165 10.88 -25.54 -14.95
C ALA A 165 11.40 -24.09 -14.89
N SER A 166 10.68 -23.18 -15.54
CA SER A 166 11.09 -21.78 -15.68
C SER A 166 11.37 -21.16 -14.30
N ALA A 167 12.60 -20.70 -14.06
CA ALA A 167 12.97 -20.15 -12.76
C ALA A 167 12.59 -18.66 -12.70
N THR A 168 11.80 -18.26 -11.71
CA THR A 168 11.50 -16.84 -11.49
C THR A 168 12.70 -16.16 -10.84
N VAL A 169 13.16 -15.06 -11.43
CA VAL A 169 14.21 -14.21 -10.88
C VAL A 169 13.58 -13.17 -9.96
N TYR A 170 14.05 -13.10 -8.72
CA TYR A 170 13.57 -12.14 -7.72
C TYR A 170 14.60 -11.05 -7.44
N ALA A 171 14.12 -9.84 -7.13
CA ALA A 171 14.90 -8.73 -6.60
C ALA A 171 14.34 -8.26 -5.25
N CYS A 172 15.19 -7.68 -4.40
CA CYS A 172 14.74 -6.98 -3.19
C CYS A 172 14.09 -5.63 -3.57
N PRO A 173 13.29 -5.02 -2.68
CA PRO A 173 12.57 -3.77 -3.00
C PRO A 173 13.46 -2.62 -3.48
N SER A 174 14.72 -2.54 -3.04
CA SER A 174 15.66 -1.50 -3.48
C SER A 174 16.06 -1.71 -4.94
N HIS A 175 16.54 -2.90 -5.31
CA HIS A 175 16.98 -3.21 -6.68
C HIS A 175 15.82 -3.39 -7.66
N ALA A 176 14.63 -3.74 -7.18
CA ALA A 176 13.43 -3.84 -8.01
C ALA A 176 13.03 -2.48 -8.62
N ARG A 177 13.45 -1.35 -8.02
CA ARG A 177 13.18 0.01 -8.53
C ARG A 177 13.92 0.30 -9.84
N ASP A 178 15.02 -0.39 -10.09
CA ASP A 178 15.81 -0.23 -11.31
C ASP A 178 15.18 -0.93 -12.52
N TYR A 179 14.12 -1.71 -12.29
CA TYR A 179 13.42 -2.45 -13.33
C TYR A 179 12.23 -1.68 -13.91
N PRO A 180 12.02 -1.72 -15.25
CA PRO A 180 10.80 -1.21 -15.85
C PRO A 180 9.56 -1.95 -15.30
N ARG A 181 8.50 -1.21 -14.97
CA ARG A 181 7.23 -1.80 -14.49
C ARG A 181 6.67 -2.87 -15.45
N ALA A 182 6.85 -2.67 -16.76
CA ALA A 182 6.44 -3.64 -17.77
C ALA A 182 7.21 -4.96 -17.69
N ALA A 183 8.49 -4.95 -17.29
CA ALA A 183 9.28 -6.17 -17.11
C ALA A 183 8.79 -6.96 -15.89
N VAL A 184 8.54 -6.27 -14.78
CA VAL A 184 7.92 -6.87 -13.57
C VAL A 184 6.57 -7.50 -13.91
N ALA A 185 5.70 -6.77 -14.62
CA ALA A 185 4.38 -7.28 -15.01
C ALA A 185 4.47 -8.53 -15.93
N GLN A 186 5.43 -8.57 -16.86
CA GLN A 186 5.66 -9.74 -17.71
C GLN A 186 6.15 -10.95 -16.89
N ALA A 187 7.09 -10.73 -15.96
CA ALA A 187 7.59 -11.78 -15.07
C ALA A 187 6.48 -12.35 -14.16
N VAL A 188 5.50 -11.54 -13.77
CA VAL A 188 4.35 -12.00 -12.99
C VAL A 188 3.39 -12.85 -13.84
N ARG A 189 3.04 -12.37 -15.04
CA ARG A 189 2.13 -13.08 -15.95
C ARG A 189 2.65 -14.43 -16.41
N GLY A 190 3.96 -14.57 -16.59
CA GLY A 190 4.54 -15.86 -16.98
C GLY A 190 4.60 -16.90 -15.85
N ARG A 191 4.32 -16.54 -14.58
CA ARG A 191 4.22 -17.48 -13.45
C ARG A 191 2.85 -18.15 -13.33
N THR A 192 1.82 -17.59 -13.94
CA THR A 192 0.43 -18.04 -13.81
C THR A 192 0.03 -19.05 -14.91
N ARG A 193 1.00 -19.56 -15.67
CA ARG A 193 0.79 -20.46 -16.81
C ARG A 193 1.22 -21.88 -16.53
#